data_AF-A0A7S1IWJ6-F1
#
_entry.id   AF-A0A7S1IWJ6-F1
#
_cell.length_a   1.000
_cell.length_b   1.000
_cell.length_c   1.000
_cell.angle_alpha   90.00
_cell.angle_beta   90.00
_cell.angle_gamma   90.00
#
_symmetry.space_group_name_H-M   'P 1'
#
loop_
_entity.id
_entity.type
_entity.pdbx_description
1 polymer ?
#
loop_
_entity_poly.entity_id
_entity_poly.type
_entity_poly.pdbx_seq_one_letter_code
_entity_poly.pdbx_strand_id
1 'polypeptide(L)'
;QFNHISDAVSLMSKFGFMPNEDDFELYWSTYSWPQKVFSLLEDADYKYKELRNTFQMELRDDTQGLMDNIGQLQSQVDLFVCFEDESKVDEYYEKVKRMQERIQDYKEHIELYNSREVLFGVQPTSFAHINEITKSFEPYQQLRTIVYESAQDYPQWHEGLFTRLDAEQIENNV
;
A
#
# COMPACT_ATOMS: atom_id res chain seq x y z
N GLN A 1 -39.49 -25.53 -16.55
CA GLN A 1 -39.21 -26.16 -17.87
C GLN A 1 -38.41 -27.45 -17.72
N PHE A 2 -37.23 -27.44 -17.09
CA PHE A 2 -36.44 -28.67 -16.86
C PHE A 2 -37.17 -29.76 -16.04
N ASN A 3 -37.95 -29.38 -15.02
CA ASN A 3 -38.76 -30.33 -14.26
C ASN A 3 -39.74 -31.11 -15.14
N HIS A 4 -40.39 -30.46 -16.12
CA HIS A 4 -41.30 -31.14 -17.05
C HIS A 4 -40.55 -32.11 -17.98
N ILE A 5 -39.30 -31.82 -18.33
CA ILE A 5 -38.43 -32.72 -19.11
C ILE A 5 -38.02 -33.92 -18.26
N SER A 6 -37.69 -33.69 -16.98
CA SER A 6 -37.37 -34.76 -16.02
C SER A 6 -38.56 -35.69 -15.76
N ASP A 7 -39.77 -35.13 -15.65
CA ASP A 7 -41.02 -35.88 -15.53
C ASP A 7 -41.29 -36.72 -16.79
N ALA A 8 -41.09 -36.14 -17.98
CA ALA A 8 -41.26 -36.85 -19.26
C ALA A 8 -40.24 -37.99 -19.44
N VAL A 9 -38.97 -37.77 -19.11
CA VAL A 9 -37.92 -38.79 -19.15
C VAL A 9 -38.20 -39.92 -18.17
N SER A 10 -38.68 -39.58 -16.97
CA SER A 10 -39.09 -40.55 -15.95
C SER A 10 -40.31 -41.36 -16.37
N LEU A 11 -41.29 -40.74 -17.06
CA LEU A 11 -42.44 -41.43 -17.63
C LEU A 11 -42.05 -42.38 -18.76
N MET A 12 -41.19 -41.94 -19.69
CA MET A 12 -40.68 -42.77 -20.79
C MET A 12 -39.95 -44.00 -20.27
N SER A 13 -39.07 -43.82 -19.28
CA SER A 13 -38.35 -44.92 -18.62
C SER A 13 -39.31 -45.94 -17.97
N LYS A 14 -40.40 -45.47 -17.33
CA LYS A 14 -41.42 -46.33 -16.71
C LYS A 14 -42.16 -47.23 -17.71
N PHE A 15 -42.32 -46.78 -18.96
CA PHE A 15 -42.93 -47.56 -20.04
C PHE A 15 -41.91 -48.34 -20.89
N GLY A 16 -40.63 -48.36 -20.49
CA GLY A 16 -39.57 -49.10 -21.18
C GLY A 16 -39.03 -48.41 -22.44
N PHE A 17 -39.30 -47.11 -22.62
CA PHE A 17 -38.75 -46.31 -23.71
C PHE A 17 -37.52 -45.54 -23.24
N MET A 18 -36.44 -45.62 -24.03
CA MET A 18 -35.23 -44.84 -23.81
C MET A 18 -35.13 -43.74 -24.86
N PRO A 19 -34.78 -42.49 -24.48
CA PRO A 19 -34.48 -41.44 -25.45
C PRO A 19 -33.25 -41.80 -26.30
N ASN A 20 -33.03 -41.08 -27.39
CA ASN A 20 -31.81 -41.20 -28.20
C ASN A 20 -30.56 -40.97 -27.32
N GLU A 21 -29.42 -41.54 -27.71
CA GLU A 21 -28.16 -41.44 -26.97
C GLU A 21 -27.77 -39.98 -26.73
N ASP A 22 -27.86 -39.13 -27.76
CA ASP A 22 -27.57 -37.69 -27.65
C ASP A 22 -28.47 -36.98 -26.61
N ASP A 23 -29.77 -37.28 -26.61
CA ASP A 23 -30.76 -36.68 -25.70
C ASP A 23 -30.58 -37.19 -24.27
N PHE A 24 -30.20 -38.45 -24.12
CA PHE A 24 -29.90 -39.07 -22.83
C PHE A 24 -28.67 -38.44 -22.18
N GLU A 25 -27.58 -38.28 -22.95
CA GLU A 25 -26.36 -37.60 -22.50
C GLU A 25 -26.63 -36.13 -22.16
N LEU A 26 -27.40 -35.43 -23.00
CA LEU A 26 -27.77 -34.03 -22.76
C LEU A 26 -28.62 -33.88 -21.49
N TYR A 27 -29.60 -34.76 -21.29
CA TYR A 27 -30.43 -34.76 -20.08
C TYR A 27 -29.57 -34.99 -18.83
N TRP A 28 -28.75 -36.04 -18.82
CA TRP A 28 -27.97 -36.41 -17.64
C TRP A 28 -26.86 -35.39 -17.34
N SER A 29 -26.21 -34.86 -18.38
CA SER A 29 -25.25 -33.76 -18.21
C SER A 29 -25.91 -32.53 -17.60
N THR A 30 -27.06 -32.09 -18.14
CA THR A 30 -27.86 -30.95 -17.62
C THR A 30 -28.34 -31.21 -16.19
N TYR A 31 -28.80 -32.42 -15.89
CA TYR A 31 -29.26 -32.81 -14.55
C TYR A 31 -28.12 -32.77 -13.52
N SER A 32 -26.89 -33.11 -13.93
CA SER A 32 -25.71 -33.11 -13.05
C SER A 32 -25.12 -31.72 -12.80
N TRP A 33 -25.38 -30.74 -13.67
CA TRP A 33 -24.76 -29.42 -13.60
C TRP A 33 -25.03 -28.65 -12.29
N PRO A 34 -26.25 -28.62 -11.74
CA PRO A 34 -26.50 -27.99 -10.45
C PRO A 34 -25.59 -28.54 -9.35
N GLN A 35 -25.45 -29.86 -9.24
CA GLN A 35 -24.57 -30.49 -8.25
C GLN A 35 -23.10 -30.10 -8.47
N LYS A 36 -22.62 -30.11 -9.72
CA LYS A 36 -21.25 -29.68 -10.07
C LYS A 36 -21.01 -28.20 -9.74
N VAL A 37 -22.00 -27.34 -9.98
CA VAL A 37 -21.93 -25.91 -9.65
C VAL A 37 -21.89 -25.73 -8.14
N PHE A 38 -22.73 -26.45 -7.38
CA PHE A 38 -22.70 -26.40 -5.91
C PHE A 38 -21.36 -26.85 -5.34
N SER A 39 -20.77 -27.95 -5.84
CA SER A 39 -19.45 -28.39 -5.37
C SER A 39 -18.36 -27.36 -5.70
N LEU A 40 -18.38 -26.77 -6.90
CA LEU A 40 -17.44 -25.72 -7.28
C LEU A 40 -17.60 -24.45 -6.43
N LEU A 41 -18.83 -24.09 -6.09
CA LEU A 41 -19.13 -22.96 -5.20
C LEU A 41 -18.63 -23.21 -3.78
N GLU A 42 -18.79 -24.43 -3.26
CA GLU A 42 -18.29 -24.80 -1.94
C GLU A 42 -16.75 -24.74 -1.89
N ASP A 43 -16.08 -25.30 -2.89
CA ASP A 43 -14.62 -25.21 -3.02
C ASP A 43 -14.14 -23.75 -3.13
N ALA A 44 -14.85 -22.92 -3.89
CA ALA A 44 -14.53 -21.51 -4.06
C ALA A 44 -14.76 -20.72 -2.77
N ASP A 45 -15.84 -20.99 -2.03
CA ASP A 45 -16.14 -20.35 -0.75
C ASP A 45 -15.10 -20.72 0.31
N TYR A 46 -14.68 -21.99 0.36
CA TYR A 46 -13.59 -22.42 1.23
C TYR A 46 -12.30 -21.66 0.95
N LYS A 47 -11.87 -21.63 -0.32
CA LYS A 47 -10.65 -20.91 -0.75
C LYS A 47 -10.76 -19.41 -0.47
N TYR A 48 -11.92 -18.81 -0.72
CA TYR A 48 -12.17 -17.40 -0.45
C TYR A 48 -11.97 -17.08 1.04
N LYS A 49 -12.54 -17.91 1.94
CA LYS A 49 -12.39 -17.74 3.39
C LYS A 49 -10.94 -17.92 3.85
N GLU A 50 -10.25 -18.92 3.33
CA GLU A 50 -8.84 -19.16 3.64
C GLU A 50 -7.97 -17.96 3.23
N LEU A 51 -8.07 -17.54 1.96
CA LEU A 51 -7.32 -16.38 1.46
C LEU A 51 -7.66 -15.09 2.21
N ARG A 52 -8.94 -14.87 2.51
CA ARG A 52 -9.38 -13.71 3.28
C ARG A 52 -8.72 -13.67 4.66
N ASN A 53 -8.66 -14.80 5.36
CA ASN A 53 -8.01 -14.87 6.67
C ASN A 53 -6.50 -14.62 6.56
N THR A 54 -5.84 -15.21 5.56
CA THR A 54 -4.41 -14.99 5.31
C THR A 54 -4.11 -13.52 5.06
N PHE A 55 -4.84 -12.87 4.14
CA PHE A 55 -4.62 -11.46 3.83
C PHE A 55 -4.95 -10.53 5.00
N GLN A 56 -5.95 -10.86 5.82
CA GLN A 56 -6.23 -10.09 7.03
C GLN A 56 -5.11 -10.23 8.08
N MET A 57 -4.52 -11.42 8.20
CA MET A 57 -3.38 -11.64 9.10
C MET A 57 -2.14 -10.88 8.61
N GLU A 58 -1.82 -10.98 7.31
CA GLU A 58 -0.73 -10.23 6.69
C GLU A 58 -0.91 -8.72 6.87
N LEU A 59 -2.12 -8.19 6.61
CA LEU A 59 -2.41 -6.77 6.78
C LEU A 59 -2.20 -6.30 8.23
N ARG A 60 -2.58 -7.12 9.21
CA ARG A 60 -2.37 -6.80 10.62
C ARG A 60 -0.89 -6.78 10.97
N ASP A 61 -0.14 -7.76 10.51
CA ASP A 61 1.29 -7.88 10.81
C ASP A 61 2.07 -6.75 10.11
N ASP A 62 1.72 -6.41 8.86
CA ASP A 62 2.23 -5.25 8.11
C ASP A 62 1.94 -3.92 8.84
N THR A 63 0.71 -3.77 9.34
CA THR A 63 0.29 -2.56 10.08
C THR A 63 1.06 -2.40 11.38
N GLN A 64 1.27 -3.50 12.13
CA GLN A 64 2.08 -3.48 13.34
C GLN A 64 3.55 -3.16 13.01
N GLY A 65 4.10 -3.78 11.96
CA GLY A 65 5.46 -3.49 11.52
C GLY A 65 5.65 -2.02 11.12
N LEU A 66 4.65 -1.41 10.48
CA LEU A 66 4.67 0.01 10.16
C LEU A 66 4.63 0.89 11.41
N MET A 67 3.82 0.55 12.42
CA MET A 67 3.81 1.28 13.70
C MET A 67 5.18 1.24 14.38
N ASP A 68 5.82 0.08 14.41
CA ASP A 68 7.16 -0.09 15.00
C ASP A 68 8.21 0.71 14.22
N ASN A 69 8.15 0.69 12.88
CA ASN A 69 9.04 1.48 12.02
C ASN A 69 8.87 2.98 12.22
N ILE A 70 7.64 3.47 12.40
CA ILE A 70 7.35 4.87 12.71
C ILE A 70 7.94 5.24 14.09
N GLY A 71 7.86 4.35 15.09
CA GLY A 71 8.49 4.56 16.40
C GLY A 71 10.02 4.62 16.33
N GLN A 72 10.65 3.76 15.51
CA GLN A 72 12.08 3.82 15.25
C GLN A 72 12.49 5.11 14.54
N LEU A 73 11.70 5.57 13.57
CA LEU A 73 11.94 6.83 12.88
C LEU A 73 11.91 8.02 13.84
N GLN A 74 10.95 8.06 14.76
CA GLN A 74 10.93 9.09 15.81
C GLN A 74 12.23 9.09 16.62
N SER A 75 12.67 7.92 17.09
CA SER A 75 13.91 7.80 17.85
C SER A 75 15.13 8.30 17.05
N GLN A 76 15.14 8.07 15.73
CA GLN A 76 16.20 8.58 14.86
C GLN A 76 16.14 10.10 14.71
N VAL A 77 14.94 10.69 14.59
CA VAL A 77 14.74 12.14 14.54
C VAL A 77 15.19 12.78 15.86
N ASP A 78 14.82 12.21 17.00
CA ASP A 78 15.22 12.70 18.32
C ASP A 78 16.76 12.65 18.51
N LEU A 79 17.40 11.58 18.06
CA LEU A 79 18.87 11.49 18.06
C LEU A 79 19.52 12.51 17.13
N PHE A 80 18.88 12.81 15.99
CA PHE A 80 19.38 13.78 15.00
C PHE A 80 19.48 15.19 15.57
N VAL A 81 18.57 15.57 16.48
CA VAL A 81 18.59 16.87 17.18
C VAL A 81 19.90 17.10 17.95
N CYS A 82 20.59 16.04 18.37
CA CYS A 82 21.82 16.13 19.16
C CYS A 82 23.12 16.28 18.33
N PHE A 83 23.08 16.16 16.99
CA PHE A 83 24.29 16.20 16.16
C PHE A 83 24.50 17.59 15.54
N GLU A 84 25.41 18.35 16.16
CA GLU A 84 25.70 19.76 15.84
C GLU A 84 27.13 19.95 15.28
N ASP A 85 27.59 19.04 14.41
CA ASP A 85 28.91 19.18 13.79
C ASP A 85 28.79 19.90 12.43
N GLU A 86 29.05 21.21 12.43
CA GLU A 86 28.98 22.09 11.25
C GLU A 86 29.96 21.71 10.13
N SER A 87 30.98 20.89 10.43
CA SER A 87 32.02 20.50 9.46
C SER A 87 31.56 19.49 8.40
N LYS A 88 30.34 18.93 8.52
CA LYS A 88 29.84 17.85 7.64
C LYS A 88 28.48 18.15 6.99
N VAL A 89 28.31 19.38 6.50
CA VAL A 89 27.06 19.88 5.90
C VAL A 89 26.45 18.90 4.88
N ASP A 90 27.24 18.37 3.94
CA ASP A 90 26.76 17.45 2.89
C ASP A 90 26.22 16.12 3.46
N GLU A 91 26.90 15.54 4.45
CA GLU A 91 26.52 14.25 5.05
C GLU A 91 25.17 14.39 5.80
N TYR A 92 24.97 15.51 6.48
CA TYR A 92 23.74 15.80 7.20
C TYR A 92 22.57 16.10 6.25
N TYR A 93 22.81 16.85 5.18
CA TYR A 93 21.80 17.11 4.16
C TYR A 93 21.27 15.80 3.55
N GLU A 94 22.18 14.89 3.18
CA GLU A 94 21.82 13.57 2.65
C GLU A 94 21.06 12.69 3.66
N LYS A 95 21.40 12.78 4.96
CA LYS A 95 20.64 12.08 6.02
C LYS A 95 19.23 12.64 6.16
N VAL A 96 19.08 13.96 6.16
CA VAL A 96 17.78 14.64 6.23
C VAL A 96 16.91 14.25 5.06
N LYS A 97 17.46 14.25 3.84
CA LYS A 97 16.76 13.83 2.63
C LYS A 97 16.27 12.39 2.72
N ARG A 98 17.11 11.45 3.16
CA ARG A 98 16.71 10.04 3.37
C ARG A 98 15.61 9.89 4.43
N MET A 99 15.64 10.70 5.49
CA MET A 99 14.57 10.69 6.50
C MET A 99 13.25 11.21 5.91
N GLN A 100 13.31 12.26 5.10
CA GLN A 100 12.14 12.79 4.40
C GLN A 100 11.54 11.77 3.44
N GLU A 101 12.37 11.07 2.65
CA GLU A 101 11.95 9.99 1.77
C GLU A 101 11.24 8.87 2.57
N ARG A 102 11.80 8.44 3.71
CA ARG A 102 11.16 7.44 4.58
C ARG A 102 9.84 7.91 5.18
N ILE A 103 9.72 9.19 5.55
CA ILE A 103 8.44 9.76 6.03
C ILE A 103 7.39 9.65 4.93
N GLN A 104 7.75 9.96 3.69
CA GLN A 104 6.86 9.90 2.55
C GLN A 104 6.44 8.46 2.24
N ASP A 105 7.39 7.52 2.19
CA ASP A 105 7.12 6.10 2.02
C ASP A 105 6.14 5.57 3.07
N TYR A 106 6.32 5.94 4.34
CA TYR A 106 5.41 5.53 5.41
C TYR A 106 4.00 6.12 5.25
N LYS A 107 3.86 7.35 4.74
CA LYS A 107 2.54 7.93 4.44
C LYS A 107 1.84 7.15 3.32
N GLU A 108 2.56 6.76 2.28
CA GLU A 108 2.01 5.94 1.20
C GLU A 108 1.59 4.56 1.69
N HIS A 109 2.38 3.94 2.57
CA HIS A 109 2.00 2.68 3.22
C HIS A 109 0.75 2.83 4.10
N ILE A 110 0.60 3.93 4.83
CA ILE A 110 -0.61 4.22 5.62
C ILE A 110 -1.84 4.29 4.71
N GLU A 111 -1.77 5.01 3.59
CA GLU A 111 -2.87 5.11 2.63
C GLU A 111 -3.23 3.74 2.04
N LEU A 112 -2.21 2.97 1.66
CA LEU A 112 -2.37 1.61 1.16
C LEU A 112 -3.05 0.70 2.18
N TYR A 113 -2.58 0.68 3.42
CA TYR A 113 -3.14 -0.18 4.46
C TYR A 113 -4.56 0.23 4.86
N ASN A 114 -4.81 1.53 5.01
CA ASN A 114 -6.16 2.04 5.25
C ASN A 114 -7.13 1.65 4.13
N SER A 115 -6.69 1.69 2.86
CA SER A 115 -7.52 1.24 1.73
C SER A 115 -7.85 -0.26 1.81
N ARG A 116 -6.89 -1.09 2.25
CA ARG A 116 -7.07 -2.54 2.47
C ARG A 116 -7.99 -2.83 3.65
N GLU A 117 -7.89 -2.07 4.74
CA GLU A 117 -8.79 -2.18 5.89
C GLU A 117 -10.23 -1.90 5.48
N VAL A 118 -10.46 -0.84 4.69
CA VAL A 118 -11.80 -0.52 4.14
C VAL A 118 -12.32 -1.66 3.25
N LEU A 119 -11.48 -2.25 2.40
CA LEU A 119 -11.86 -3.41 1.56
C LEU A 119 -12.34 -4.60 2.41
N PHE A 120 -11.78 -4.80 3.60
CA PHE A 120 -12.22 -5.84 4.52
C PHE A 120 -13.36 -5.43 5.45
N GLY A 121 -13.83 -4.17 5.38
CA GLY A 121 -14.87 -3.62 6.25
C GLY A 121 -14.37 -3.28 7.66
N VAL A 122 -13.06 -3.11 7.83
CA VAL A 122 -12.41 -2.71 9.08
C VAL A 122 -12.30 -1.17 9.10
N GLN A 123 -12.37 -0.58 10.30
CA GLN A 123 -12.19 0.86 10.46
C GLN A 123 -10.72 1.23 10.20
N PRO A 124 -10.44 2.28 9.41
CA PRO A 124 -9.07 2.69 9.11
C PRO A 124 -8.26 3.00 10.37
N THR A 125 -7.03 2.51 10.43
CA THR A 125 -6.12 2.75 11.54
C THR A 125 -5.60 4.19 11.51
N SER A 126 -5.67 4.87 12.65
CA SER A 126 -5.21 6.25 12.77
C SER A 126 -3.73 6.31 13.15
N PHE A 127 -2.89 6.75 12.22
CA PHE A 127 -1.47 6.99 12.44
C PHE A 127 -1.20 8.47 12.75
N ALA A 128 -1.64 8.96 13.91
CA ALA A 128 -1.41 10.37 14.30
C ALA A 128 0.09 10.70 14.42
N HIS A 129 0.87 9.72 14.86
CA HIS A 129 2.29 9.85 15.20
C HIS A 129 3.18 10.30 14.03
N ILE A 130 2.92 9.83 12.81
CA ILE A 130 3.71 10.23 11.63
C ILE A 130 3.56 11.73 11.32
N ASN A 131 2.38 12.30 11.62
CA ASN A 131 2.11 13.72 11.40
C ASN A 131 2.84 14.57 12.44
N GLU A 132 2.94 14.09 13.68
CA GLU A 132 3.72 14.73 14.73
C GLU A 132 5.21 14.73 14.39
N ILE A 133 5.75 13.59 13.95
CA ILE A 133 7.15 13.46 13.48
C ILE A 133 7.41 14.38 12.28
N THR A 134 6.49 14.43 11.31
CA THR A 134 6.65 15.32 10.14
C THR A 134 6.78 16.78 10.59
N LYS A 135 5.90 17.22 11.51
CA LYS A 135 5.90 18.60 12.03
C LYS A 135 7.14 18.91 12.86
N SER A 136 7.61 17.97 13.68
CA SER A 136 8.82 18.18 14.47
C SER A 136 10.08 18.20 13.59
N PHE A 137 10.09 17.43 12.50
CA PHE A 137 11.22 17.31 11.58
C PHE A 137 11.35 18.47 10.58
N GLU A 138 10.23 19.07 10.16
CA GLU A 138 10.16 20.18 9.20
C GLU A 138 11.18 21.32 9.44
N PRO A 139 11.32 21.91 10.64
CA PRO A 139 12.27 23.00 10.86
C PRO A 139 13.73 22.56 10.67
N TYR A 140 14.06 21.31 11.02
CA TYR A 140 15.41 20.77 10.83
C TYR A 140 15.73 20.55 9.35
N GLN A 141 14.74 20.08 8.60
CA GLN A 141 14.87 19.94 7.15
C GLN A 141 15.14 21.29 6.50
N GLN A 142 14.30 22.29 6.80
CA GLN A 142 14.44 23.64 6.25
C GLN A 142 15.79 24.26 6.58
N LEU A 143 16.20 24.21 7.85
CA LEU A 143 17.50 24.75 8.27
C LEU A 143 18.66 24.08 7.53
N ARG A 144 18.66 22.75 7.40
CA ARG A 144 19.76 22.03 6.75
C ARG A 144 19.79 22.25 5.24
N THR A 145 18.63 22.41 4.59
CA THR A 145 18.56 22.82 3.19
C THR A 145 19.18 24.20 3.00
N ILE A 146 18.81 25.19 3.82
CA ILE A 146 19.35 26.56 3.75
C ILE A 146 20.87 26.55 3.96
N VAL A 147 21.38 25.83 4.97
CA VAL A 147 22.82 25.74 5.24
C VAL A 147 23.57 25.09 4.08
N TYR A 148 23.01 24.05 3.46
CA TYR A 148 23.59 23.38 2.31
C TYR A 148 23.65 24.30 1.08
N GLU A 149 22.53 24.95 0.75
CA GLU A 149 22.44 25.92 -0.36
C GLU A 149 23.42 27.08 -0.16
N SER A 150 23.44 27.65 1.05
CA SER A 150 24.38 28.71 1.42
C SER A 150 25.85 28.26 1.29
N ALA A 151 26.18 27.03 1.69
CA ALA A 151 27.54 26.50 1.57
C ALA A 151 27.98 26.31 0.10
N GLN A 152 27.04 26.03 -0.81
CA GLN A 152 27.32 25.91 -2.25
C GLN A 152 27.42 27.26 -2.95
N ASP A 153 26.62 28.23 -2.53
CA ASP A 153 26.57 29.57 -3.12
C ASP A 153 27.71 30.46 -2.62
N TYR A 154 28.17 30.26 -1.38
CA TYR A 154 29.22 31.07 -0.75
C TYR A 154 30.51 31.21 -1.59
N PRO A 155 31.09 30.13 -2.18
CA PRO A 155 32.26 30.27 -3.06
C PRO A 155 31.97 31.07 -4.33
N GLN A 156 30.77 30.96 -4.90
CA GLN A 156 30.39 31.74 -6.08
C GLN A 156 30.23 33.22 -5.74
N TRP A 157 29.60 33.55 -4.60
CA TRP A 157 29.41 34.92 -4.15
C TRP A 157 30.73 35.58 -3.76
N HIS A 158 31.66 34.81 -3.20
CA HIS A 158 32.90 35.34 -2.64
C HIS A 158 34.08 35.36 -3.61
N GLU A 159 34.16 34.42 -4.56
CA GLU A 159 35.28 34.25 -5.50
C GLU A 159 34.87 34.33 -6.98
N GLY A 160 33.57 34.44 -7.26
CA GLY A 160 33.03 34.56 -8.61
C GLY A 160 33.37 35.88 -9.30
N LEU A 161 33.51 35.84 -10.63
CA LEU A 161 33.64 37.04 -11.45
C LEU A 161 32.40 37.94 -11.25
N PHE A 162 32.62 39.20 -10.88
CA PHE A 162 31.56 40.18 -10.58
C PHE A 162 30.52 40.34 -11.71
N THR A 163 30.89 40.07 -12.96
CA THR A 163 30.02 40.12 -14.14
C THR A 163 29.07 38.93 -14.29
N ARG A 164 29.20 37.87 -13.47
CA ARG A 164 28.35 36.67 -13.48
C ARG A 164 27.45 36.56 -12.24
N LEU A 165 27.56 37.50 -11.30
CA LEU A 165 26.72 37.54 -10.11
C LEU A 165 25.39 38.22 -10.44
N ASP A 166 24.29 37.52 -10.19
CA ASP A 166 22.93 38.07 -10.33
C ASP A 166 22.45 38.57 -8.97
N ALA A 167 22.30 39.90 -8.85
CA ALA A 167 21.94 40.54 -7.59
C ALA A 167 20.54 40.16 -7.10
N GLU A 168 19.59 39.88 -8.01
CA GLU A 168 18.24 39.43 -7.64
C GLU A 168 18.26 37.99 -7.09
N GLN A 169 19.13 37.11 -7.58
CA GLN A 169 19.27 35.76 -7.01
C GLN A 169 19.88 35.78 -5.61
N ILE A 170 20.86 36.65 -5.38
CA ILE A 170 21.51 36.77 -4.07
C ILE A 170 20.55 37.32 -3.03
N GLU A 171 19.73 38.32 -3.37
CA GLU A 171 18.74 38.90 -2.44
C GLU A 171 17.60 37.93 -2.08
N ASN A 172 17.34 36.90 -2.91
CA ASN A 172 16.36 35.86 -2.63
C ASN A 172 16.93 34.65 -1.87
N ASN A 173 18.25 34.43 -1.91
CA ASN A 173 18.95 33.30 -1.25
C ASN A 173 19.62 33.69 0.10
N VAL A 174 19.58 34.98 0.49
CA VAL A 174 20.07 35.51 1.79
C VAL A 174 18.92 35.76 2.74
#